data_AF-A0A2V5QV15-F1
#
_entry.id   AF-A0A2V5QV15-F1
#
_cell.length_a   1.000
_cell.length_b   1.000
_cell.length_c   1.000
_cell.angle_alpha   90.00
_cell.angle_beta   90.00
_cell.angle_gamma   90.00
#
_symmetry.space_group_name_H-M   'P 1'
#
loop_
_entity.id
_entity.type
_entity.pdbx_description
1 polymer ?
#
loop_
_entity_poly.entity_id
_entity_poly.type
_entity_poly.pdbx_seq_one_letter_code
_entity_poly.pdbx_strand_id
1 'polypeptide(L)'
;MRKVIPWISTSVLLATVAPIANSQIDRITGKNFATRSEVLARHGMVCTSVPAATQVGIEILKRGGSAVDAAIAANATLGLMEPVSNGIGGDLFAIVYSAKENKLYGINGSGRS
;
A
#
# COMPACT_ATOMS: atom_id res chain seq x y z
N MET A 1 -4.69 63.98 -11.79
CA MET A 1 -4.36 62.65 -12.35
C MET A 1 -4.59 61.61 -11.26
N ARG A 2 -5.69 60.84 -11.32
CA ARG A 2 -6.12 59.90 -10.28
C ARG A 2 -5.38 58.55 -10.48
N LYS A 3 -4.56 58.14 -9.51
CA LYS A 3 -3.93 56.80 -9.49
C LYS A 3 -4.97 55.79 -8.98
N VAL A 4 -5.37 54.89 -9.87
CA VAL A 4 -6.29 53.78 -9.59
C VAL A 4 -5.56 52.74 -8.73
N ILE A 5 -6.13 52.38 -7.59
CA ILE A 5 -5.58 51.48 -6.56
C ILE A 5 -5.60 50.02 -7.07
N PRO A 6 -4.53 49.21 -6.92
CA PRO A 6 -4.39 47.90 -7.56
C PRO A 6 -5.03 46.74 -6.77
N TRP A 7 -6.07 47.00 -5.97
CA TRP A 7 -6.71 45.99 -5.12
C TRP A 7 -7.40 44.85 -5.90
N ILE A 8 -7.70 45.06 -7.18
CA ILE A 8 -8.34 44.04 -8.02
C ILE A 8 -7.35 42.95 -8.42
N SER A 9 -6.05 43.28 -8.56
CA SER A 9 -5.05 42.31 -9.02
C SER A 9 -4.62 41.33 -7.93
N THR A 10 -4.70 41.72 -6.65
CA THR A 10 -4.32 40.86 -5.53
C THR A 10 -5.40 39.80 -5.23
N SER A 11 -6.67 40.13 -5.47
CA SER A 11 -7.79 39.20 -5.24
C SER A 11 -7.90 38.09 -6.30
N VAL A 12 -7.51 38.37 -7.54
CA VAL A 12 -7.53 37.38 -8.63
C VAL A 12 -6.44 36.31 -8.42
N LEU A 13 -5.31 36.67 -7.80
CA LEU A 13 -4.24 35.71 -7.50
C LEU A 13 -4.58 34.75 -6.36
N LEU A 14 -5.47 35.14 -5.44
CA LEU A 14 -5.90 34.28 -4.33
C LEU A 14 -6.94 33.24 -4.76
N ALA A 15 -7.68 33.52 -5.84
CA ALA A 15 -8.75 32.65 -6.34
C ALA A 15 -8.26 31.49 -7.23
N THR A 16 -7.02 31.53 -7.72
CA THR A 16 -6.44 30.45 -8.53
C THR A 16 -5.72 29.37 -7.70
N VAL A 17 -5.69 29.52 -6.37
CA VAL A 17 -5.01 28.61 -5.44
C VAL A 17 -6.01 27.90 -4.51
N ALA A 18 -7.07 27.30 -5.06
CA ALA A 18 -7.76 26.14 -4.46
C ALA A 18 -8.85 25.63 -5.43
N PRO A 19 -9.00 24.30 -5.62
CA PRO A 19 -8.69 23.28 -4.63
C PRO A 19 -7.71 22.22 -5.17
N ILE A 20 -6.58 22.06 -4.48
CA ILE A 20 -5.80 20.81 -4.52
C ILE A 20 -6.52 19.72 -3.66
N ALA A 21 -7.76 19.98 -3.20
CA ALA A 21 -8.51 19.11 -2.30
C ALA A 21 -8.93 17.75 -2.90
N ASN A 22 -8.65 17.50 -4.19
CA ASN A 22 -8.86 16.21 -4.84
C ASN A 22 -7.58 15.37 -4.95
N SER A 23 -6.44 15.82 -4.43
CA SER A 23 -5.24 14.98 -4.39
C SER A 23 -5.45 13.88 -3.35
N GLN A 24 -5.52 12.63 -3.82
CA GLN A 24 -5.47 11.39 -3.04
C GLN A 24 -6.84 10.79 -2.65
N ILE A 25 -7.71 10.61 -3.64
CA ILE A 25 -8.89 9.74 -3.55
C ILE A 25 -8.42 8.27 -3.73
N ASP A 26 -8.01 7.62 -2.65
CA ASP A 26 -7.68 6.18 -2.63
C ASP A 26 -8.94 5.29 -2.43
N ARG A 27 -10.13 5.90 -2.33
CA ARG A 27 -11.40 5.20 -2.13
C ARG A 27 -12.40 5.54 -3.22
N ILE A 28 -12.97 4.52 -3.86
CA ILE A 28 -14.05 4.67 -4.85
C ILE A 28 -15.38 5.09 -4.18
N THR A 29 -15.56 4.76 -2.90
CA THR A 29 -16.77 5.07 -2.12
C THR A 29 -16.42 5.56 -0.70
N GLY A 30 -17.27 6.40 -0.11
CA GLY A 30 -17.13 6.91 1.26
C GLY A 30 -16.98 8.44 1.36
N LYS A 31 -16.55 8.94 2.52
CA LYS A 31 -16.31 10.38 2.72
C LYS A 31 -15.03 10.80 1.98
N ASN A 32 -15.11 11.79 1.10
CA ASN A 32 -13.99 12.24 0.24
C ASN A 32 -12.75 12.74 0.99
N PHE A 33 -12.86 13.03 2.29
CA PHE A 33 -11.73 13.44 3.14
C PHE A 33 -11.16 12.31 4.00
N ALA A 34 -11.77 11.11 4.00
CA ALA A 34 -11.36 9.99 4.83
C ALA A 34 -10.30 9.12 4.13
N THR A 35 -9.09 9.66 4.04
CA THR A 35 -7.92 8.98 3.45
C THR A 35 -7.11 8.22 4.51
N ARG A 36 -5.97 7.65 4.11
CA ARG A 36 -4.94 7.11 5.00
C ARG A 36 -3.62 7.73 4.60
N SER A 37 -2.84 8.19 5.57
CA SER A 37 -1.47 8.62 5.34
C SER A 37 -0.60 7.44 4.92
N GLU A 38 0.42 7.73 4.12
CA GLU A 38 1.45 6.74 3.76
C GLU A 38 2.13 6.22 5.03
N VAL A 39 2.36 4.90 5.06
CA VAL A 39 3.10 4.25 6.15
C VAL A 39 4.55 4.16 5.72
N LEU A 40 5.46 4.67 6.55
CA LEU A 40 6.90 4.62 6.32
C LEU A 40 7.56 3.64 7.29
N ALA A 41 8.47 2.80 6.78
CA ALA A 41 9.22 1.86 7.60
C ALA A 41 10.66 1.72 7.10
N ARG A 42 11.62 1.65 8.03
CA ARG A 42 13.05 1.52 7.72
C ARG A 42 13.56 0.08 7.68
N HIS A 43 12.96 -0.80 8.48
CA HIS A 43 13.50 -2.15 8.70
C HIS A 43 12.65 -3.26 8.08
N GLY A 44 11.40 -2.96 7.71
CA GLY A 44 10.49 -3.95 7.15
C GLY A 44 9.06 -3.45 7.14
N MET A 45 8.29 -3.94 6.18
CA MET A 45 6.88 -3.63 5.99
C MET A 45 6.16 -4.89 5.50
N VAL A 46 4.95 -5.11 6.01
CA VAL A 46 4.05 -6.17 5.54
C VAL A 46 2.69 -5.53 5.29
N CYS A 47 2.07 -5.85 4.16
CA CYS A 47 0.77 -5.33 3.75
C CYS A 47 -0.10 -6.49 3.27
N THR A 48 -1.28 -6.67 3.88
CA THR A 48 -2.26 -7.69 3.48
C THR A 48 -3.68 -7.14 3.64
N SER A 49 -4.67 -7.85 3.09
CA SER A 49 -6.11 -7.59 3.22
C SER A 49 -6.62 -7.69 4.66
N VAL A 50 -6.00 -8.56 5.48
CA VAL A 50 -6.43 -8.84 6.86
C VAL A 50 -5.39 -8.35 7.87
N PRO A 51 -5.76 -7.43 8.80
CA PRO A 51 -4.81 -6.88 9.78
C PRO A 51 -4.08 -7.94 10.61
N ALA A 52 -4.75 -9.02 11.01
CA ALA A 52 -4.14 -10.10 11.77
C ALA A 52 -3.03 -10.84 10.99
N ALA A 53 -3.20 -11.05 9.67
CA ALA A 53 -2.18 -11.66 8.84
C ALA A 53 -0.96 -10.74 8.66
N THR A 54 -1.20 -9.44 8.50
CA THR A 54 -0.13 -8.42 8.52
C THR A 54 0.68 -8.48 9.82
N GLN A 55 0.00 -8.57 10.97
CA GLN A 55 0.67 -8.66 12.28
C GLN A 55 1.53 -9.91 12.42
N VAL A 56 1.07 -11.07 11.92
CA VAL A 56 1.87 -12.30 11.89
C VAL A 56 3.14 -12.11 11.05
N GLY A 57 3.03 -11.53 9.85
CA GLY A 57 4.20 -11.24 9.03
C GLY A 57 5.19 -10.28 9.70
N ILE A 58 4.69 -9.24 10.37
CA ILE A 58 5.54 -8.29 11.13
C ILE A 58 6.27 -9.02 12.27
N GLU A 59 5.60 -9.94 12.96
CA GLU A 59 6.22 -10.73 14.03
C GLU A 59 7.35 -11.63 13.51
N ILE A 60 7.20 -12.21 12.31
CA ILE A 60 8.28 -12.96 11.66
C ILE A 60 9.48 -12.06 11.34
N LEU A 61 9.25 -10.85 10.81
CA LEU A 61 10.33 -9.89 10.58
C LEU A 61 11.03 -9.50 11.90
N LYS A 62 10.27 -9.27 12.98
CA LYS A 62 10.84 -8.96 14.30
C LYS A 62 11.70 -10.09 14.87
N ARG A 63 11.40 -11.34 14.52
CA ARG A 63 12.19 -12.52 14.88
C ARG A 63 13.44 -12.72 14.01
N GLY A 64 13.73 -11.78 13.11
CA GLY A 64 14.88 -11.84 12.21
C GLY A 64 14.61 -12.64 10.92
N GLY A 65 13.36 -12.97 10.63
CA GLY A 65 12.97 -13.59 9.35
C GLY A 65 13.15 -12.63 8.18
N SER A 66 13.28 -13.20 6.99
CA SER A 66 13.35 -12.44 5.73
C SER A 66 11.97 -11.96 5.27
N ALA A 67 11.95 -11.10 4.25
CA ALA A 67 10.70 -10.67 3.60
C ALA A 67 9.93 -11.87 3.00
N VAL A 68 10.63 -12.92 2.55
CA VAL A 68 10.01 -14.14 2.03
C VAL A 68 9.38 -14.95 3.16
N ASP A 69 10.06 -15.10 4.30
CA ASP A 69 9.50 -15.80 5.47
C ASP A 69 8.23 -15.12 5.98
N ALA A 70 8.25 -13.78 6.04
CA ALA A 70 7.09 -12.99 6.43
C ALA A 70 5.92 -13.14 5.44
N ALA A 71 6.20 -13.18 4.13
CA ALA A 71 5.18 -13.41 3.11
C ALA A 71 4.55 -14.81 3.21
N ILE A 72 5.35 -15.85 3.47
CA ILE A 72 4.86 -17.23 3.66
C ILE A 72 3.94 -17.30 4.89
N ALA A 73 4.37 -16.75 6.02
CA ALA A 73 3.58 -16.75 7.26
C ALA A 73 2.28 -15.95 7.12
N ALA A 74 2.35 -14.79 6.46
CA ALA A 74 1.17 -13.99 6.16
C ALA A 74 0.19 -14.75 5.25
N ASN A 75 0.67 -15.37 4.16
CA ASN A 75 -0.17 -16.15 3.26
C ASN A 75 -0.83 -17.36 3.95
N ALA A 76 -0.08 -18.08 4.78
CA ALA A 76 -0.63 -19.19 5.57
C ALA A 76 -1.73 -18.71 6.52
N THR A 77 -1.57 -17.53 7.12
CA THR A 77 -2.59 -16.92 7.98
C THR A 77 -3.82 -16.48 7.18
N LEU A 78 -3.63 -15.91 5.98
CA LEU A 78 -4.72 -15.53 5.10
C LEU A 78 -5.57 -16.74 4.67
N GLY A 79 -4.97 -17.90 4.43
CA GLY A 79 -5.73 -19.12 4.12
C GLY A 79 -6.77 -19.52 5.17
N LEU A 80 -6.57 -19.11 6.44
CA LEU A 80 -7.56 -19.27 7.51
C LEU A 80 -8.47 -18.05 7.67
N MET A 81 -7.90 -16.85 7.62
CA MET A 81 -8.61 -15.61 7.98
C MET A 81 -9.43 -15.00 6.83
N GLU A 82 -9.11 -15.36 5.58
CA GLU A 82 -9.78 -14.90 4.36
C GLU A 82 -10.16 -16.10 3.45
N PRO A 83 -10.95 -17.07 3.95
CA PRO A 83 -11.19 -18.35 3.27
C PRO A 83 -11.99 -18.21 1.96
N VAL A 84 -12.66 -17.08 1.76
CA VAL A 84 -13.41 -16.77 0.54
C VAL A 84 -12.51 -16.36 -0.64
N SER A 85 -11.23 -16.10 -0.39
CA SER A 85 -10.29 -15.61 -1.41
C SER A 85 -8.90 -16.27 -1.35
N ASN A 86 -8.59 -17.03 -0.31
CA ASN A 86 -7.35 -17.77 -0.16
C ASN A 86 -7.60 -19.14 0.50
N GLY A 87 -6.78 -20.13 0.19
CA GLY A 87 -6.84 -21.46 0.79
C GLY A 87 -5.68 -22.35 0.37
N ILE A 88 -5.44 -23.42 1.14
CA ILE A 88 -4.29 -24.34 0.93
C ILE A 88 -4.35 -25.12 -0.39
N GLY A 89 -5.55 -25.26 -0.97
CA GLY A 89 -5.77 -25.99 -2.22
C GLY A 89 -5.72 -25.09 -3.46
N GLY A 90 -5.37 -23.82 -3.30
CA GLY A 90 -5.16 -22.90 -4.41
C GLY A 90 -3.75 -23.00 -4.98
N ASP A 91 -3.51 -22.15 -5.98
CA ASP A 91 -2.20 -21.95 -6.60
C ASP A 91 -1.56 -20.64 -6.13
N LEU A 92 -0.27 -20.46 -6.42
CA LEU A 92 0.45 -19.25 -6.03
C LEU A 92 1.39 -18.75 -7.12
N PHE A 93 1.44 -17.43 -7.28
CA PHE A 93 2.47 -16.73 -8.03
C PHE A 93 3.22 -15.79 -7.09
N ALA A 94 4.53 -15.65 -7.28
CA ALA A 94 5.32 -14.70 -6.51
C ALA A 94 6.36 -14.00 -7.39
N ILE A 95 6.57 -12.72 -7.10
CA ILE A 95 7.69 -11.95 -7.62
C ILE A 95 8.57 -11.59 -6.43
N VAL A 96 9.81 -12.05 -6.46
CA VAL A 96 10.75 -11.90 -5.34
C VAL A 96 12.00 -11.22 -5.84
N TYR A 97 12.30 -10.05 -5.29
CA TYR A 97 13.59 -9.39 -5.53
C TYR A 97 14.58 -9.79 -4.43
N SER A 98 15.73 -10.34 -4.82
CA SER A 98 16.85 -10.62 -3.93
C SER A 98 17.87 -9.49 -4.04
N ALA A 99 17.95 -8.64 -3.01
CA ALA A 99 18.95 -7.58 -2.95
C ALA A 99 20.38 -8.13 -2.86
N LYS A 100 20.56 -9.29 -2.20
CA LYS A 100 21.86 -9.96 -2.06
C LYS A 100 22.45 -10.35 -3.43
N GLU A 101 21.58 -10.79 -4.34
CA GLU A 101 21.97 -11.26 -5.68
C GLU A 101 21.72 -10.21 -6.75
N ASN A 102 21.13 -9.07 -6.38
CA ASN A 102 20.62 -8.03 -7.27
C ASN A 102 19.80 -8.60 -8.44
N LYS A 103 18.86 -9.50 -8.13
CA LYS A 103 18.12 -10.26 -9.14
C LYS A 103 16.64 -10.37 -8.80
N LEU A 104 15.81 -10.30 -9.83
CA LEU A 104 14.37 -10.55 -9.77
C LEU A 104 14.07 -12.01 -10.10
N TYR A 105 13.24 -12.64 -9.28
CA TYR A 105 12.73 -13.99 -9.46
C TYR A 105 11.22 -13.95 -9.68
N GLY A 106 10.74 -14.70 -10.66
CA GLY A 106 9.32 -15.01 -10.84
C GLY A 106 9.07 -16.48 -10.53
N ILE A 107 8.10 -16.75 -9.67
CA ILE A 107 7.67 -18.10 -9.29
C ILE A 107 6.27 -18.30 -9.85
N ASN A 108 6.11 -19.35 -10.67
CA ASN A 108 4.82 -19.87 -11.08
C ASN A 108 4.58 -21.19 -10.33
N GLY A 109 3.64 -21.19 -9.40
CA GLY A 109 3.18 -22.34 -8.64
C GLY A 109 1.77 -22.80 -9.04
N SER A 110 1.35 -22.58 -10.28
CA SER A 110 0.08 -23.10 -10.78
C SER A 110 0.12 -24.62 -10.95
N GLY A 111 -0.89 -25.32 -10.42
CA GLY A 111 -1.08 -26.75 -10.61
C GLY A 111 -1.25 -27.13 -12.09
N ARG A 112 -0.89 -28.38 -12.42
CA ARG A 112 -1.13 -28.96 -13.76
C ARG A 112 -2.46 -29.70 -13.77
N SER A 113 -3.16 -29.67 -14.90
CA SER A 113 -4.35 -30.49 -15.18
C SER A 113 -4.01 -31.93 -15.50
#